data_AF-A0A2I0LPU7-F1
#
_entry.id   AF-A0A2I0LPU7-F1
#
_cell.length_a   1.000
_cell.length_b   1.000
_cell.length_c   1.000
_cell.angle_alpha   90.00
_cell.angle_beta   90.00
_cell.angle_gamma   90.00
#
_symmetry.space_group_name_H-M   'P 1'
#
loop_
_entity.id
_entity.type
_entity.pdbx_description
1 polymer ?
#
loop_
_entity_poly.entity_id
_entity_poly.type
_entity_poly.pdbx_seq_one_letter_code
_entity_poly.pdbx_strand_id
1 'polypeptide(L)'
;MSKIQHLEKRKQEASLKSERRMKTEAKPSEGTEKGQGSEEEGMFQIGKMRYVHVSSFKGKVLVDIREFYVDKEGDMKPGRKGIGLSGEQWNQLKEIVPEVDAALKKL
;
A
#
# COMPACT_ATOMS: atom_id res chain seq x y z
N MET A 1 44.73 -7.52 -0.14
CA MET A 1 43.53 -7.54 0.73
C MET A 1 42.30 -7.42 -0.17
N SER A 2 41.63 -8.54 -0.42
CA SER A 2 40.80 -8.81 -1.60
C SER A 2 39.42 -8.13 -1.57
N LYS A 3 38.93 -7.65 -2.74
CA LYS A 3 37.57 -7.08 -2.98
C LYS A 3 36.42 -7.92 -2.41
N ILE A 4 36.64 -9.22 -2.23
CA ILE A 4 35.69 -10.19 -1.70
C ILE A 4 35.29 -9.84 -0.25
N GLN A 5 36.23 -9.40 0.58
CA GLN A 5 35.97 -9.06 1.98
C GLN A 5 35.08 -7.80 2.14
N HIS A 6 35.13 -6.87 1.18
CA HIS A 6 34.27 -5.67 1.21
C HIS A 6 32.83 -5.96 0.78
N LEU A 7 32.62 -6.97 -0.08
CA LEU A 7 31.30 -7.35 -0.55
C LEU A 7 30.52 -8.14 0.52
N GLU A 8 31.21 -9.02 1.24
CA GLU A 8 30.64 -9.75 2.37
C GLU A 8 30.26 -8.82 3.53
N LYS A 9 31.09 -7.81 3.82
CA LYS A 9 30.81 -6.82 4.87
C LYS A 9 29.56 -5.98 4.55
N ARG A 10 29.37 -5.55 3.29
CA ARG A 10 28.14 -4.86 2.86
C ARG A 10 26.90 -5.75 2.95
N LYS A 11 27.02 -7.04 2.66
CA LYS A 11 25.90 -8.00 2.74
C LYS A 11 25.47 -8.25 4.19
N GLN A 12 26.41 -8.31 5.12
CA GLN A 12 26.12 -8.39 6.56
C GLN A 12 25.49 -7.10 7.12
N GLU A 13 25.99 -5.93 6.72
CA GLU A 13 25.42 -4.64 7.15
C GLU A 13 23.99 -4.43 6.63
N ALA A 14 23.69 -4.89 5.41
CA ALA A 14 22.34 -4.85 4.84
C ALA A 14 21.37 -5.80 5.56
N SER A 15 21.83 -7.00 5.93
CA SER A 15 21.02 -8.00 6.66
C SER A 15 20.66 -7.51 8.07
N LEU A 16 21.63 -6.94 8.80
CA LEU A 16 21.40 -6.43 10.15
C LEU A 16 20.48 -5.19 10.17
N LYS A 17 20.48 -4.38 9.10
CA LYS A 17 19.56 -3.25 8.93
C LYS A 17 18.12 -3.70 8.64
N SER A 18 17.95 -4.82 7.92
CA SER A 18 16.65 -5.43 7.62
C SER A 18 15.99 -6.01 8.88
N GLU A 19 16.75 -6.74 9.70
CA GLU A 19 16.23 -7.32 10.95
C GLU A 19 15.83 -6.26 11.99
N ARG A 20 16.54 -5.12 12.05
CA ARG A 20 16.16 -3.99 12.93
C ARG A 20 14.87 -3.30 12.51
N ARG A 21 14.53 -3.28 11.21
CA ARG A 21 13.27 -2.69 10.73
C ARG A 21 12.07 -3.60 10.98
N MET A 22 12.25 -4.92 10.96
CA MET A 22 11.17 -5.89 11.16
C MET A 22 10.70 -6.03 12.62
N LYS A 23 11.47 -5.54 13.61
CA LYS A 23 11.16 -5.75 15.03
C LYS A 23 10.32 -4.64 15.67
N THR A 24 10.01 -3.55 14.97
CA THR A 24 9.37 -2.37 15.60
C THR A 24 7.87 -2.20 15.39
N GLU A 25 7.19 -3.00 14.56
CA GLU A 25 5.74 -2.80 14.34
C GLU A 25 4.94 -4.09 14.44
N ALA A 26 4.64 -4.47 15.68
CA ALA A 26 3.56 -5.38 16.02
C ALA A 26 2.87 -4.91 17.30
N LYS A 27 1.93 -3.96 17.19
CA LYS A 27 0.62 -3.93 17.87
C LYS A 27 -0.16 -2.62 17.56
N PRO A 28 -1.51 -2.64 17.66
CA PRO A 28 -2.40 -1.74 16.93
C PRO A 28 -2.72 -0.46 17.69
N SER A 29 -2.80 0.67 17.00
CA SER A 29 -3.52 1.85 17.49
C SER A 29 -3.96 2.76 16.35
N GLU A 30 -5.26 2.95 16.29
CA GLU A 30 -5.99 4.16 15.90
C GLU A 30 -5.19 5.44 16.13
N GLY A 31 -5.12 6.31 15.11
CA GLY A 31 -4.47 7.62 15.22
C GLY A 31 -3.86 8.12 13.92
N THR A 32 -4.58 8.99 13.23
CA THR A 32 -4.05 9.93 12.23
C THR A 32 -2.85 10.68 12.79
N GLU A 33 -1.70 10.71 12.09
CA GLU A 33 -1.00 11.94 11.66
C GLU A 33 0.42 11.72 11.05
N LYS A 34 0.57 12.30 9.84
CA LYS A 34 1.74 13.00 9.23
C LYS A 34 3.07 12.27 8.97
N GLY A 35 3.35 12.09 7.67
CA GLY A 35 4.18 13.06 6.95
C GLY A 35 5.55 12.59 6.45
N GLN A 36 5.63 12.29 5.15
CA GLN A 36 6.79 12.48 4.27
C GLN A 36 6.26 12.49 2.83
N GLY A 37 6.54 13.53 2.05
CA GLY A 37 6.05 13.63 0.67
C GLY A 37 6.74 12.60 -0.22
N SER A 38 6.12 11.44 -0.41
CA SER A 38 6.67 10.31 -1.17
C SER A 38 5.61 9.21 -1.30
N GLU A 39 4.96 9.06 -2.46
CA GLU A 39 4.07 7.94 -2.91
C GLU A 39 2.92 7.43 -1.99
N GLU A 40 2.91 7.75 -0.70
CA GLU A 40 1.98 7.29 0.33
C GLU A 40 0.86 8.30 0.59
N GLU A 41 1.00 9.54 0.11
CA GLU A 41 -0.05 10.55 0.21
C GLU A 41 -1.26 10.10 -0.62
N GLY A 42 -2.39 9.90 0.05
CA GLY A 42 -3.61 9.40 -0.59
C GLY A 42 -3.71 7.87 -0.69
N MET A 43 -2.81 7.10 -0.06
CA MET A 43 -2.98 5.65 0.14
C MET A 43 -3.71 5.33 1.45
N PHE A 44 -4.76 4.52 1.37
CA PHE A 44 -5.59 4.08 2.49
C PHE A 44 -5.63 2.56 2.53
N GLN A 45 -5.15 1.94 3.60
CA GLN A 45 -5.13 0.49 3.73
C GLN A 45 -6.53 -0.05 4.10
N ILE A 46 -7.00 -1.05 3.34
CA ILE A 46 -8.29 -1.73 3.57
C ILE A 46 -8.13 -3.25 3.81
N GLY A 47 -6.89 -3.74 3.80
CA GLY A 47 -6.54 -5.12 4.10
C GLY A 47 -5.03 -5.34 4.07
N LYS A 48 -4.56 -6.56 4.39
CA LYS A 48 -3.12 -6.86 4.54
C LYS A 48 -2.25 -6.39 3.36
N MET A 49 -2.74 -6.57 2.13
CA MET A 49 -2.06 -6.14 0.91
C MET A 49 -3.06 -5.44 -0.03
N ARG A 50 -4.06 -4.74 0.52
CA ARG A 50 -5.10 -4.08 -0.27
C ARG A 50 -5.23 -2.63 0.14
N TYR A 51 -5.20 -1.75 -0.85
CA TYR A 51 -5.17 -0.31 -0.66
C TYR A 51 -6.17 0.37 -1.58
N VAL A 52 -6.71 1.49 -1.12
CA VAL A 52 -7.35 2.52 -1.94
C VAL A 52 -6.32 3.63 -2.13
N HIS A 53 -6.01 4.02 -3.36
CA HIS A 53 -5.05 5.07 -3.68
C HIS A 53 -5.71 6.17 -4.50
N VAL A 54 -5.67 7.40 -4.01
CA VAL A 54 -6.18 8.58 -4.72
C VAL A 54 -5.01 9.27 -5.41
N SER A 55 -5.07 9.36 -6.74
CA SER A 55 -4.00 9.93 -7.56
C SER A 55 -4.56 10.84 -8.66
N SER A 56 -3.69 11.63 -9.28
CA SER A 56 -4.01 12.41 -10.47
C SER A 56 -3.15 11.96 -11.64
N PHE A 57 -3.79 11.54 -12.73
CA PHE A 57 -3.11 11.16 -13.96
C PHE A 57 -3.64 12.02 -15.11
N LYS A 58 -2.73 12.79 -15.75
CA LYS A 58 -3.08 13.71 -16.85
C LYS A 58 -4.24 14.66 -16.51
N GLY A 59 -4.26 15.19 -15.29
CA GLY A 59 -5.28 16.13 -14.80
C GLY A 59 -6.62 15.48 -14.43
N LYS A 60 -6.72 14.13 -14.47
CA LYS A 60 -7.91 13.41 -14.02
C LYS A 60 -7.64 12.72 -12.69
N VAL A 61 -8.55 12.89 -11.73
CA VAL A 61 -8.52 12.17 -10.46
C VAL A 61 -8.92 10.72 -10.69
N LEU A 62 -8.14 9.80 -10.12
CA LEU A 62 -8.39 8.37 -10.11
C LEU A 62 -8.36 7.85 -8.68
N VAL A 63 -9.33 6.97 -8.36
CA VAL A 63 -9.39 6.23 -7.11
C VAL A 63 -9.14 4.76 -7.44
N ASP A 64 -7.95 4.25 -7.13
CA ASP A 64 -7.54 2.87 -7.43
C ASP A 64 -7.72 1.98 -6.19
N ILE A 65 -8.53 0.93 -6.31
CA ILE A 65 -8.75 -0.07 -5.26
C ILE A 65 -8.05 -1.35 -5.70
N ARG A 66 -6.91 -1.70 -5.08
CA ARG A 66 -6.01 -2.73 -5.64
C ARG A 66 -5.29 -3.58 -4.60
N GLU A 67 -5.08 -4.84 -4.97
CA GLU A 67 -4.20 -5.77 -4.27
C GLU A 67 -2.75 -5.57 -4.72
N PHE A 68 -1.84 -5.45 -3.77
CA PHE A 68 -0.40 -5.32 -3.98
C PHE A 68 0.29 -6.67 -3.71
N TYR A 69 1.50 -6.83 -4.24
CA TYR A 69 2.39 -7.93 -3.93
C TYR A 69 3.79 -7.39 -3.62
N VAL A 70 4.56 -8.18 -2.87
CA VAL A 70 5.99 -7.91 -2.66
C VAL A 70 6.76 -8.66 -3.73
N ASP A 71 7.59 -7.97 -4.50
CA ASP A 71 8.43 -8.61 -5.50
C ASP A 71 9.67 -9.28 -4.87
N LYS A 72 10.56 -9.80 -5.72
CA LYS A 72 11.77 -10.51 -5.26
C LYS A 72 12.79 -9.57 -4.59
N GLU A 73 12.70 -8.27 -4.84
CA GLU A 73 13.59 -7.24 -4.30
C GLU A 73 13.07 -6.71 -2.96
N GLY A 74 11.82 -7.02 -2.62
CA GLY A 74 11.16 -6.57 -1.39
C GLY A 74 10.27 -5.35 -1.59
N ASP A 75 10.07 -4.90 -2.83
CA ASP A 75 9.26 -3.72 -3.14
C ASP A 75 7.78 -4.08 -3.24
N MET A 76 6.91 -3.20 -2.73
CA MET A 76 5.47 -3.30 -2.97
C MET A 76 5.14 -2.85 -4.39
N LYS A 77 4.53 -3.72 -5.18
CA LYS A 77 4.06 -3.43 -6.54
C LYS A 77 2.55 -3.65 -6.66
N PRO A 78 1.84 -2.83 -7.46
CA PRO A 78 0.44 -3.03 -7.75
C PRO A 78 0.23 -4.36 -8.49
N GLY A 79 -0.69 -5.17 -8.01
CA GLY A 79 -1.07 -6.44 -8.63
C GLY A 79 -2.12 -6.29 -9.73
N ARG A 80 -2.39 -7.41 -10.42
CA ARG A 80 -3.43 -7.47 -11.47
C ARG A 80 -4.85 -7.32 -10.93
N LYS A 81 -5.08 -7.72 -9.67
CA LYS A 81 -6.40 -7.64 -9.03
C LYS A 81 -6.64 -6.24 -8.48
N GLY A 82 -7.59 -5.54 -9.08
CA GLY A 82 -8.00 -4.21 -8.65
C GLY A 82 -8.73 -3.46 -9.75
N ILE A 83 -9.29 -2.31 -9.40
CA ILE A 83 -10.01 -1.44 -10.32
C ILE A 83 -9.64 0.03 -10.07
N GLY A 84 -9.41 0.77 -11.16
CA GLY A 84 -9.30 2.22 -11.12
C GLY A 84 -10.65 2.84 -11.44
N LEU A 85 -11.17 3.65 -10.52
CA LEU A 85 -12.43 4.36 -10.67
C LEU A 85 -12.13 5.82 -11.03
N SER A 86 -12.93 6.37 -11.96
CA SER A 86 -12.99 7.83 -12.12
C SER A 86 -13.63 8.47 -10.88
N GLY A 87 -13.44 9.77 -10.70
CA GLY A 87 -14.12 10.51 -9.63
C GLY A 87 -15.66 10.39 -9.68
N GLU A 88 -16.24 10.28 -10.88
CA GLU A 88 -17.68 10.07 -11.08
C GLU A 88 -18.11 8.68 -10.59
N GLN A 89 -17.41 7.63 -11.00
CA GLN A 89 -17.69 6.26 -10.56
C GLN A 89 -17.52 6.10 -9.04
N TRP A 90 -16.55 6.78 -8.45
CA TRP A 90 -16.38 6.82 -7.00
C TRP A 90 -17.58 7.46 -6.29
N ASN A 91 -18.12 8.55 -6.84
CA ASN A 91 -19.31 9.19 -6.27
C ASN A 91 -20.54 8.28 -6.36
N GLN A 92 -20.77 7.64 -7.51
CA GLN A 92 -21.85 6.65 -7.68
C GLN A 92 -21.70 5.47 -6.70
N LEU A 93 -20.46 4.96 -6.50
CA LEU A 93 -20.21 3.90 -5.54
C LEU A 93 -20.67 4.30 -4.14
N LYS A 94 -20.32 5.52 -3.68
CA LYS A 94 -20.74 6.02 -2.37
C LYS A 94 -22.26 6.11 -2.23
N GLU A 95 -22.97 6.51 -3.27
CA GLU A 95 -24.44 6.62 -3.25
C GLU A 95 -25.10 5.25 -3.05
N ILE A 96 -24.54 4.18 -3.60
CA ILE A 96 -25.10 2.82 -3.50
C ILE A 96 -24.58 2.04 -2.28
N VAL A 97 -23.62 2.55 -1.51
CA VAL A 97 -23.09 1.86 -0.30
C VAL A 97 -24.21 1.39 0.64
N PRO A 98 -25.25 2.19 0.96
CA PRO A 98 -26.34 1.73 1.83
C PRO A 98 -27.09 0.50 1.29
N GLU A 99 -27.27 0.41 -0.03
CA GLU A 99 -27.92 -0.73 -0.67
C GLU A 99 -27.03 -1.97 -0.63
N VAL A 100 -25.72 -1.78 -0.86
CA VAL A 100 -24.72 -2.85 -0.73
C VAL A 100 -24.68 -3.38 0.71
N ASP A 101 -24.67 -2.50 1.71
CA ASP A 101 -24.71 -2.88 3.13
C ASP A 101 -25.98 -3.64 3.49
N ALA A 102 -27.13 -3.22 2.96
CA ALA A 102 -28.39 -3.94 3.14
C ALA A 102 -28.38 -5.33 2.48
N ALA A 103 -27.71 -5.48 1.33
CA ALA A 103 -27.54 -6.77 0.67
C ALA A 103 -26.59 -7.69 1.45
N LEU A 104 -25.48 -7.16 1.98
CA LEU A 104 -24.52 -7.92 2.79
C LEU A 104 -25.15 -8.51 4.06
N LYS A 105 -26.04 -7.78 4.73
CA LYS A 105 -26.76 -8.26 5.93
C LYS A 105 -27.74 -9.41 5.66
N LYS A 106 -28.09 -9.66 4.39
CA LYS A 106 -29.00 -10.73 3.99
C LYS A 106 -28.28 -12.04 3.65
N LEU A 107 -26.95 -12.00 3.54
CA LEU A 107 -26.08 -13.17 3.33
C LEU A 107 -25.58 -13.69 4.68
#